data_AF-A0A5J4ZHA0-F1
#
_entry.id   AF-A0A5J4ZHA0-F1
#
_cell.length_a   1.000
_cell.length_b   1.000
_cell.length_c   1.000
_cell.angle_alpha   90.00
_cell.angle_beta   90.00
_cell.angle_gamma   90.00
#
_symmetry.space_group_name_H-M   'P 1'
#
loop_
_entity.id
_entity.type
_entity.pdbx_description
1 polymer ?
#
loop_
_entity_poly.entity_id
_entity_poly.type
_entity_poly.pdbx_seq_one_letter_code
_entity_poly.pdbx_strand_id
1 'polypeptide(L)'
;MNSAGHLRDCVKVYKSVRKSFLDENLRRLGIEKLSIDEVRRLEWELLEEKIRQFIRAAKICVRILFPSEKQLCEQIFEGLGTRTADACFTEMVKDRAIQLFNFAEAIGRSSRQTPRLLKILWVHDELSDLLPYIDSAFRSKSLRSVFDHAAGILPQLAESARRILLGFENDEENRRYSNDLTILDIEEIAQFERERNTLPAHLIWIIHILQLKLKIKSKSYNDTSLALLFMMNNVHYIVQKIQGSPDLGEMIGDDYLEKLADFVRQGVTAYQTSTWEAIFHCLRDEGANQSRKNCSLGQRLKTFNAMFEEVHRTQATWSVPDLRLRKELRDSILAELIPAYRYFLECIEKLSIPPSRSFTGWIRNLVTRENQQEIHLT
;
A
#
# COMPACT_ATOMS: atom_id res chain seq x y z
N MET A 1 -59.57 -9.13 28.40
CA MET A 1 -58.92 -7.81 28.19
C MET A 1 -59.42 -7.13 26.93
N ASN A 2 -59.39 -7.78 25.77
CA ASN A 2 -60.03 -7.23 24.55
C ASN A 2 -61.55 -7.04 24.75
N SER A 3 -62.19 -7.99 25.45
CA SER A 3 -63.59 -7.93 25.89
C SER A 3 -63.93 -6.83 26.91
N ALA A 4 -62.92 -6.19 27.53
CA ALA A 4 -63.09 -5.16 28.56
C ALA A 4 -62.75 -3.75 28.05
N GLY A 5 -62.46 -3.56 26.76
CA GLY A 5 -62.18 -2.25 26.15
C GLY A 5 -60.81 -1.62 26.46
N HIS A 6 -60.00 -2.20 27.34
CA HIS A 6 -58.70 -1.65 27.78
C HIS A 6 -57.50 -1.99 26.87
N LEU A 7 -57.74 -2.59 25.71
CA LEU A 7 -56.67 -3.08 24.83
C LEU A 7 -55.66 -1.99 24.44
N ARG A 8 -56.15 -0.77 24.16
CA ARG A 8 -55.28 0.36 23.76
C ARG A 8 -54.31 0.77 24.85
N ASP A 9 -54.73 0.75 26.12
CA ASP A 9 -53.88 1.13 27.24
C ASP A 9 -52.85 0.04 27.53
N CYS A 10 -53.23 -1.24 27.43
CA CYS A 10 -52.29 -2.35 27.53
C CYS A 10 -51.20 -2.30 26.44
N VAL A 11 -51.57 -2.03 25.19
CA VAL A 11 -50.61 -1.87 24.08
C VAL A 11 -49.65 -0.70 24.35
N LYS A 12 -50.14 0.43 24.88
CA LYS A 12 -49.29 1.57 25.26
C LYS A 12 -48.29 1.20 26.36
N VAL A 13 -48.74 0.55 27.42
CA VAL A 13 -47.87 0.14 28.54
C VAL A 13 -46.84 -0.87 28.08
N TYR A 14 -47.24 -1.90 27.33
CA TYR A 14 -46.33 -2.88 26.74
C TYR A 14 -45.24 -2.19 25.89
N LYS A 15 -45.64 -1.32 24.95
CA LYS A 15 -44.69 -0.55 24.13
C LYS A 15 -43.72 0.26 24.98
N SER A 16 -44.19 0.93 26.02
CA SER A 16 -43.35 1.74 26.90
C SER A 16 -42.26 0.90 27.59
N VAL A 17 -42.65 -0.22 28.20
CA VAL A 17 -41.74 -1.12 28.90
C VAL A 17 -40.71 -1.72 27.94
N ARG A 18 -41.16 -2.20 26.77
CA ARG A 18 -40.25 -2.82 25.80
C ARG A 18 -39.33 -1.81 25.11
N LYS A 19 -39.79 -0.58 24.85
CA LYS A 19 -38.90 0.51 24.42
C LYS A 19 -37.81 0.77 25.45
N SER A 20 -38.17 0.89 26.73
CA SER A 20 -37.17 1.08 27.79
C SER A 20 -36.19 -0.09 27.89
N PHE A 21 -36.64 -1.33 27.67
CA PHE A 21 -35.77 -2.50 27.62
C PHE A 21 -34.78 -2.44 26.44
N LEU A 22 -35.25 -2.09 25.24
CA LEU A 22 -34.38 -1.93 24.06
C LEU A 22 -33.34 -0.83 24.27
N ASP A 23 -33.75 0.30 24.85
CA ASP A 23 -32.87 1.44 25.14
C ASP A 23 -31.74 1.04 26.09
N GLU A 24 -32.09 0.30 27.15
CA GLU A 24 -31.11 -0.17 28.11
C GLU A 24 -30.13 -1.18 27.50
N ASN A 25 -30.60 -2.09 26.65
CA ASN A 25 -29.73 -3.02 25.95
C ASN A 25 -28.79 -2.31 24.98
N LEU A 26 -29.28 -1.31 24.23
CA LEU A 26 -28.42 -0.52 23.33
C LEU A 26 -27.35 0.27 24.09
N ARG A 27 -27.71 0.85 25.25
CA ARG A 27 -26.74 1.52 26.14
C ARG A 27 -25.69 0.54 26.66
N ARG A 28 -26.11 -0.65 27.12
CA ARG A 28 -25.20 -1.70 27.60
C ARG A 28 -24.27 -2.24 26.51
N LEU A 29 -24.70 -2.20 25.25
CA LEU A 29 -23.89 -2.56 24.08
C LEU A 29 -22.92 -1.45 23.64
N GLY A 30 -22.94 -0.28 24.31
CA GLY A 30 -22.03 0.83 24.01
C GLY A 30 -22.44 1.69 22.80
N ILE A 31 -23.69 1.59 22.35
CA ILE A 31 -24.21 2.44 21.26
C ILE A 31 -24.51 3.83 21.83
N GLU A 32 -23.51 4.70 21.74
CA GLU A 32 -23.63 6.12 22.04
C GLU A 32 -24.16 6.89 20.81
N LYS A 33 -24.90 7.97 21.05
CA LYS A 33 -25.21 8.93 19.99
C LYS A 33 -23.98 9.80 19.76
N LEU A 34 -23.18 9.42 18.78
CA LEU A 34 -22.04 10.23 18.34
C LEU A 34 -22.45 11.08 17.14
N SER A 35 -22.18 12.38 17.22
CA SER A 35 -22.29 13.31 16.10
C SER A 35 -21.17 13.09 15.09
N ILE A 36 -21.38 13.57 13.86
CA ILE A 36 -20.37 13.50 12.79
C ILE A 36 -19.07 14.21 13.21
N ASP A 37 -19.16 15.34 13.92
CA ASP A 37 -18.00 16.09 14.40
C ASP A 37 -17.23 15.37 15.50
N GLU A 38 -17.91 14.67 16.41
CA GLU A 38 -17.26 13.83 17.42
C GLU A 38 -16.50 12.68 16.74
N VAL A 39 -17.14 11.95 15.82
CA VAL A 39 -16.49 10.86 15.06
C VAL A 39 -15.29 11.38 14.24
N ARG A 40 -15.37 12.61 13.72
CA ARG A 40 -14.26 13.24 13.02
C ARG A 40 -13.06 13.51 13.93
N ARG A 41 -13.29 13.95 15.17
CA ARG A 41 -12.25 14.30 16.14
C ARG A 41 -11.66 13.13 16.91
N LEU A 42 -12.29 11.95 16.87
CA LEU A 42 -11.79 10.77 17.54
C LEU A 42 -10.38 10.42 17.07
N GLU A 43 -9.52 10.12 18.04
CA GLU A 43 -8.23 9.50 17.79
C GLU A 43 -8.40 8.12 17.15
N TRP A 44 -7.38 7.73 16.42
CA TRP A 44 -7.37 6.54 15.58
C TRP A 44 -7.67 5.25 16.34
N GLU A 45 -7.02 5.05 17.50
CA GLU A 45 -7.17 3.82 18.30
C GLU A 45 -8.57 3.72 18.93
N LEU A 46 -9.09 4.85 19.41
CA LEU A 46 -10.41 4.93 20.02
C LEU A 46 -11.53 4.71 18.99
N LEU A 47 -11.35 5.21 17.76
CA LEU A 47 -12.30 4.97 16.67
C LEU A 47 -12.39 3.49 16.31
N GLU A 48 -11.26 2.78 16.27
CA GLU A 48 -11.25 1.35 15.96
C GLU A 48 -12.01 0.54 17.01
N GLU A 49 -11.85 0.90 18.28
CA GLU A 49 -12.60 0.27 19.37
C GLU A 49 -14.10 0.56 19.31
N LYS A 50 -14.49 1.81 18.99
CA LYS A 50 -15.90 2.18 18.78
C LYS A 50 -16.51 1.44 17.57
N ILE A 51 -15.74 1.21 16.51
CA ILE A 51 -16.17 0.39 15.36
C ILE A 51 -16.41 -1.06 15.79
N ARG A 52 -15.51 -1.67 16.56
CA ARG A 52 -15.71 -3.04 17.09
C ARG A 52 -16.98 -3.14 17.93
N GLN A 53 -17.18 -2.18 18.83
CA GLN A 53 -18.37 -2.11 19.67
C GLN A 53 -19.64 -1.98 18.83
N PHE A 54 -19.64 -1.09 17.84
CA PHE A 54 -20.75 -0.95 16.90
C PHE A 54 -21.04 -2.25 16.15
N ILE A 55 -20.03 -2.91 15.57
CA ILE A 55 -20.18 -4.16 14.81
C ILE A 55 -20.80 -5.25 15.70
N ARG A 56 -20.28 -5.41 16.93
CA ARG A 56 -20.79 -6.37 17.90
C ARG A 56 -22.24 -6.07 18.26
N ALA A 57 -22.55 -4.81 18.56
CA ALA A 57 -23.90 -4.38 18.88
C ALA A 57 -24.87 -4.58 17.71
N ALA A 58 -24.45 -4.27 16.49
CA ALA A 58 -25.25 -4.44 15.28
C ALA A 58 -25.58 -5.91 15.03
N LYS A 59 -24.59 -6.81 15.15
CA LYS A 59 -24.80 -8.26 15.08
C LYS A 59 -25.82 -8.75 16.10
N ILE A 60 -25.69 -8.35 17.36
CA ILE A 60 -26.60 -8.75 18.44
C ILE A 60 -28.01 -8.20 18.18
N CYS A 61 -28.13 -6.93 17.79
CA CYS A 61 -29.43 -6.31 17.57
C CYS A 61 -30.17 -6.94 16.40
N VAL A 62 -29.51 -7.08 15.25
CA VAL A 62 -30.11 -7.57 14.01
C VAL A 62 -30.40 -9.06 14.07
N ARG A 63 -29.51 -9.87 14.68
CA ARG A 63 -29.65 -11.35 14.66
C ARG A 63 -30.42 -11.90 15.85
N ILE A 64 -30.50 -11.16 16.96
CA ILE A 64 -31.11 -11.66 18.22
C ILE A 64 -32.22 -10.73 18.69
N LEU A 65 -31.90 -9.47 18.98
CA LEU A 65 -32.81 -8.57 19.71
C LEU A 65 -34.07 -8.26 18.91
N PHE A 66 -33.93 -7.78 17.67
CA PHE A 66 -35.08 -7.40 16.84
C PHE A 66 -35.95 -8.61 16.43
N PRO A 67 -35.38 -9.76 16.02
CA PRO A 67 -36.19 -10.97 15.82
C PRO A 67 -36.94 -11.41 17.09
N SER A 68 -36.31 -11.33 18.26
CA SER A 68 -36.95 -11.70 19.52
C SER A 68 -38.12 -10.77 19.88
N GLU A 69 -37.97 -9.45 19.71
CA GLU A 69 -39.10 -8.52 19.93
C GLU A 69 -40.25 -8.76 18.95
N LYS A 70 -39.93 -9.10 17.70
CA LYS A 70 -40.94 -9.41 16.70
C LYS A 70 -41.75 -10.64 17.13
N GLN A 71 -41.07 -11.72 17.52
CA GLN A 71 -41.72 -12.93 18.01
C GLN A 71 -42.58 -12.66 19.25
N LEU A 72 -42.11 -11.84 20.20
CA LEU A 72 -42.89 -11.48 21.39
C LEU A 72 -44.15 -10.67 21.03
N CYS A 73 -44.04 -9.73 20.09
CA CYS A 73 -45.20 -9.02 19.56
C CYS A 73 -46.20 -9.97 18.88
N GLU A 74 -45.73 -10.92 18.08
CA GLU A 74 -46.58 -11.92 17.42
C GLU A 74 -47.31 -12.80 18.45
N GLN A 75 -46.61 -13.28 19.49
CA GLN A 75 -47.19 -14.11 20.55
C GLN A 75 -48.21 -13.36 21.41
N ILE A 76 -47.93 -12.11 21.81
CA ILE A 76 -48.82 -11.35 22.69
C ILE A 76 -50.08 -10.88 21.95
N PHE A 77 -49.97 -10.63 20.64
CA PHE A 77 -51.07 -10.10 19.82
C PHE A 77 -51.65 -11.14 18.84
N GLU A 78 -51.38 -12.43 19.03
CA GLU A 78 -51.75 -13.55 18.14
C GLU A 78 -53.25 -13.58 17.79
N GLY A 79 -54.13 -13.09 18.69
CA GLY A 79 -55.58 -12.99 18.49
C GLY A 79 -56.13 -11.63 18.03
N LEU A 80 -55.27 -10.63 17.76
CA LEU A 80 -55.66 -9.23 17.46
C LEU A 80 -55.32 -8.79 16.03
N GLY A 81 -54.92 -9.75 15.20
CA GLY A 81 -54.52 -9.56 13.81
C GLY A 81 -53.04 -9.21 13.66
N THR A 82 -52.42 -9.80 12.64
CA THR A 82 -50.99 -9.62 12.30
C THR A 82 -50.59 -8.16 12.11
N ARG A 83 -51.52 -7.32 11.61
CA ARG A 83 -51.31 -5.87 11.45
C ARG A 83 -51.06 -5.13 12.76
N THR A 84 -51.68 -5.55 13.86
CA THR A 84 -51.52 -4.92 15.18
C THR A 84 -50.16 -5.25 15.78
N ALA A 85 -49.74 -6.52 15.66
CA ALA A 85 -48.42 -6.98 16.08
C ALA A 85 -47.30 -6.26 15.30
N ASP A 86 -47.44 -6.18 13.97
CA ASP A 86 -46.48 -5.51 13.09
C ASP A 86 -46.36 -4.01 13.36
N ALA A 87 -47.49 -3.32 13.57
CA ALA A 87 -47.49 -1.90 13.92
C ALA A 87 -46.82 -1.64 15.29
N CYS A 88 -47.13 -2.49 16.29
CA CYS A 88 -46.51 -2.40 17.61
C CYS A 88 -45.00 -2.60 17.55
N PHE A 89 -44.55 -3.66 16.86
CA PHE A 89 -43.13 -3.93 16.64
C PHE A 89 -42.44 -2.77 15.89
N THR A 90 -43.07 -2.26 14.83
CA THR A 90 -42.53 -1.15 14.04
C THR A 90 -42.28 0.08 14.90
N GLU A 91 -43.28 0.52 15.67
CA GLU A 91 -43.17 1.71 16.52
C GLU A 91 -42.12 1.55 17.63
N MET A 92 -41.82 0.31 18.04
CA MET A 92 -40.82 0.01 19.07
C MET A 92 -39.39 0.04 18.53
N VAL A 93 -39.16 -0.59 17.38
CA VAL A 93 -37.81 -0.90 16.91
C VAL A 93 -37.28 0.13 15.90
N LYS A 94 -38.16 0.76 15.10
CA LYS A 94 -37.74 1.60 13.96
C LYS A 94 -36.72 2.69 14.35
N ASP A 95 -37.03 3.51 15.34
CA ASP A 95 -36.16 4.63 15.75
C ASP A 95 -34.82 4.14 16.30
N ARG A 96 -34.81 2.96 16.92
CA ARG A 96 -33.62 2.34 17.51
C ARG A 96 -32.73 1.68 16.48
N ALA A 97 -33.33 1.04 15.48
CA ALA A 97 -32.60 0.52 14.34
C ALA A 97 -31.97 1.67 13.53
N ILE A 98 -32.68 2.78 13.30
CA ILE A 98 -32.10 3.97 12.66
C ILE A 98 -30.94 4.53 13.51
N GLN A 99 -31.14 4.69 14.82
CA GLN A 99 -30.09 5.17 15.71
C GLN A 99 -28.82 4.31 15.66
N LEU A 100 -28.97 2.98 15.58
CA LEU A 100 -27.85 2.05 15.46
C LEU A 100 -27.04 2.35 14.18
N PHE A 101 -27.72 2.49 13.03
CA PHE A 101 -27.05 2.70 11.74
C PHE A 101 -26.51 4.11 11.53
N ASN A 102 -27.02 5.12 12.24
CA ASN A 102 -26.49 6.49 12.21
C ASN A 102 -24.99 6.57 12.53
N PHE A 103 -24.45 5.64 13.34
CA PHE A 103 -23.02 5.60 13.60
C PHE A 103 -22.20 5.22 12.36
N ALA A 104 -22.62 4.19 11.61
CA ALA A 104 -21.99 3.82 10.34
C ALA A 104 -22.10 4.95 9.31
N GLU A 105 -23.25 5.62 9.28
CA GLU A 105 -23.47 6.79 8.44
C GLU A 105 -22.52 7.96 8.81
N ALA A 106 -22.35 8.23 10.11
CA ALA A 106 -21.43 9.24 10.62
C ALA A 106 -19.97 8.93 10.25
N ILE A 107 -19.55 7.66 10.31
CA ILE A 107 -18.22 7.22 9.84
C ILE A 107 -18.04 7.56 8.37
N GLY A 108 -19.01 7.23 7.51
CA GLY A 108 -18.95 7.51 6.08
C GLY A 108 -18.82 9.01 5.78
N ARG A 109 -19.45 9.87 6.57
CA ARG A 109 -19.41 11.34 6.39
C ARG A 109 -18.22 12.03 7.05
N SER A 110 -17.64 11.43 8.09
CA SER A 110 -16.58 12.05 8.89
C SER A 110 -15.18 12.00 8.26
N SER A 111 -14.97 11.15 7.25
CA SER A 111 -13.62 10.78 6.83
C SER A 111 -13.12 11.48 5.55
N ARG A 112 -11.90 12.02 5.63
CA ARG A 112 -11.11 12.52 4.50
C ARG A 112 -9.62 12.11 4.56
N GLN A 113 -9.24 11.25 5.51
CA GLN A 113 -7.82 10.93 5.79
C GLN A 113 -7.50 9.49 5.38
N THR A 114 -6.33 9.29 4.76
CA THR A 114 -5.82 7.99 4.25
C THR A 114 -5.85 6.85 5.27
N PRO A 115 -5.44 7.05 6.54
CA PRO A 115 -5.50 5.98 7.54
C PRO A 115 -6.91 5.40 7.68
N ARG A 116 -7.97 6.23 7.61
CA ARG A 116 -9.36 5.80 7.82
C ARG A 116 -9.95 4.94 6.70
N LEU A 117 -9.25 4.77 5.57
CA LEU A 117 -9.74 3.97 4.44
C LEU A 117 -10.11 2.54 4.86
N LEU A 118 -9.19 1.83 5.53
CA LEU A 118 -9.41 0.44 5.94
C LEU A 118 -10.59 0.29 6.91
N LYS A 119 -10.80 1.29 7.76
CA LYS A 119 -11.91 1.31 8.74
C LYS A 119 -13.26 1.46 8.05
N ILE A 120 -13.34 2.32 7.03
CA ILE A 120 -14.55 2.50 6.23
C ILE A 120 -14.88 1.23 5.46
N LEU A 121 -13.86 0.61 4.85
CA LEU A 121 -14.02 -0.66 4.14
C LEU A 121 -14.49 -1.77 5.08
N TRP A 122 -13.95 -1.82 6.29
CA TRP A 122 -14.38 -2.79 7.30
C TRP A 122 -15.84 -2.60 7.71
N VAL A 123 -16.28 -1.36 7.99
CA VAL A 123 -17.70 -1.08 8.30
C VAL A 123 -18.60 -1.39 7.10
N HIS A 124 -18.14 -1.11 5.88
CA HIS A 124 -18.87 -1.43 4.66
C HIS A 124 -19.09 -2.94 4.52
N ASP A 125 -18.03 -3.73 4.64
CA ASP A 125 -18.07 -5.19 4.53
C ASP A 125 -19.03 -5.79 5.57
N GLU A 126 -18.87 -5.39 6.83
CA GLU A 126 -19.69 -5.89 7.91
C GLU A 126 -21.17 -5.47 7.80
N LEU A 127 -21.45 -4.26 7.33
CA LEU A 127 -22.83 -3.82 7.10
C LEU A 127 -23.45 -4.57 5.91
N SER A 128 -22.67 -4.86 4.87
CA SER A 128 -23.09 -5.67 3.72
C SER A 128 -23.47 -7.09 4.14
N ASP A 129 -22.65 -7.72 4.99
CA ASP A 129 -22.93 -9.04 5.57
C ASP A 129 -24.18 -9.07 6.45
N LEU A 130 -24.51 -7.95 7.09
CA LEU A 130 -25.71 -7.82 7.92
C LEU A 130 -26.99 -7.58 7.11
N LEU A 131 -26.92 -7.07 5.87
CA LEU A 131 -28.09 -6.72 5.07
C LEU A 131 -29.12 -7.86 4.90
N PRO A 132 -28.74 -9.12 4.62
CA PRO A 132 -29.71 -10.21 4.50
C PRO A 132 -30.48 -10.47 5.80
N TYR A 133 -29.82 -10.30 6.94
CA TYR A 133 -30.44 -10.45 8.25
C TYR A 133 -31.36 -9.27 8.58
N ILE A 134 -30.98 -8.06 8.18
CA ILE A 134 -31.82 -6.86 8.27
C ILE A 134 -33.08 -7.07 7.43
N ASP A 135 -32.96 -7.49 6.18
CA ASP A 135 -34.11 -7.76 5.30
C ASP A 135 -35.04 -8.81 5.92
N SER A 136 -34.47 -9.89 6.47
CA SER A 136 -35.26 -10.94 7.12
C SER A 136 -35.93 -10.49 8.42
N ALA A 137 -35.27 -9.70 9.25
CA ALA A 137 -35.84 -9.15 10.48
C ALA A 137 -36.94 -8.10 10.20
N PHE A 138 -36.82 -7.37 9.08
CA PHE A 138 -37.65 -6.21 8.74
C PHE A 138 -38.52 -6.41 7.48
N ARG A 139 -38.99 -7.63 7.22
CA ARG A 139 -39.83 -7.98 6.04
C ARG A 139 -41.14 -7.19 5.88
N SER A 140 -41.60 -6.45 6.90
CA SER A 140 -42.86 -5.70 6.82
C SER A 140 -42.69 -4.39 6.03
N LYS A 141 -43.74 -3.98 5.29
CA LYS A 141 -43.74 -2.75 4.47
C LYS A 141 -43.39 -1.49 5.27
N SER A 142 -43.74 -1.45 6.56
CA SER A 142 -43.48 -0.31 7.45
C SER A 142 -42.01 -0.21 7.91
N LEU A 143 -41.28 -1.32 7.90
CA LEU A 143 -39.87 -1.40 8.32
C LEU A 143 -38.89 -1.46 7.15
N ARG A 144 -39.40 -1.51 5.92
CA ARG A 144 -38.58 -1.38 4.71
C ARG A 144 -37.68 -0.14 4.72
N SER A 145 -38.17 0.97 5.29
CA SER A 145 -37.37 2.19 5.48
C SER A 145 -36.08 2.00 6.30
N VAL A 146 -36.03 1.02 7.21
CA VAL A 146 -34.81 0.69 7.98
C VAL A 146 -33.81 -0.04 7.08
N PHE A 147 -34.29 -1.00 6.28
CA PHE A 147 -33.46 -1.68 5.28
C PHE A 147 -32.93 -0.68 4.24
N ASP A 148 -33.80 0.16 3.67
CA ASP A 148 -33.40 1.14 2.66
C ASP A 148 -32.39 2.14 3.23
N HIS A 149 -32.52 2.52 4.51
CA HIS A 149 -31.52 3.35 5.19
C HIS A 149 -30.17 2.63 5.34
N ALA A 150 -30.15 1.39 5.83
CA ALA A 150 -28.93 0.60 5.96
C ALA A 150 -28.24 0.36 4.60
N ALA A 151 -29.03 -0.01 3.58
CA ALA A 151 -28.55 -0.19 2.21
C ALA A 151 -28.03 1.11 1.61
N GLY A 152 -28.65 2.25 1.93
CA GLY A 152 -28.22 3.58 1.48
C GLY A 152 -26.90 4.07 2.11
N ILE A 153 -26.43 3.45 3.20
CA ILE A 153 -25.14 3.78 3.83
C ILE A 153 -23.98 3.15 3.05
N LEU A 154 -24.15 1.96 2.45
CA LEU A 154 -23.07 1.28 1.72
C LEU A 154 -22.48 2.12 0.58
N PRO A 155 -23.29 2.71 -0.34
CA PRO A 155 -22.75 3.60 -1.36
C PRO A 155 -22.02 4.81 -0.78
N GLN A 156 -22.47 5.33 0.37
CA GLN A 156 -21.83 6.48 1.03
C GLN A 156 -20.46 6.11 1.61
N LEU A 157 -20.34 4.93 2.23
CA LEU A 157 -19.05 4.40 2.70
C LEU A 157 -18.09 4.17 1.53
N ALA A 158 -18.57 3.53 0.45
CA ALA A 158 -17.78 3.29 -0.75
C ALA A 158 -17.32 4.61 -1.40
N GLU A 159 -18.19 5.61 -1.48
CA GLU A 159 -17.85 6.93 -2.01
C GLU A 159 -16.85 7.68 -1.11
N SER A 160 -16.95 7.48 0.22
CA SER A 160 -15.96 8.02 1.15
C SER A 160 -14.59 7.39 0.96
N ALA A 161 -14.52 6.06 0.77
CA ALA A 161 -13.30 5.35 0.43
C ALA A 161 -12.68 5.86 -0.88
N ARG A 162 -13.49 6.00 -1.95
CA ARG A 162 -13.05 6.59 -3.22
C ARG A 162 -12.51 8.01 -3.06
N ARG A 163 -13.17 8.85 -2.26
CA ARG A 163 -12.73 10.22 -2.01
C ARG A 163 -11.41 10.29 -1.25
N ILE A 164 -11.14 9.35 -0.35
CA ILE A 164 -9.86 9.26 0.36
C ILE A 164 -8.74 8.89 -0.61
N LEU A 165 -8.99 7.93 -1.50
CA LEU A 165 -8.05 7.53 -2.56
C LEU A 165 -7.76 8.69 -3.53
N LEU A 166 -8.79 9.40 -3.99
CA LEU A 166 -8.62 10.63 -4.80
C LEU A 166 -7.99 11.79 -4.00
N GLY A 167 -8.17 11.81 -2.68
CA GLY A 167 -7.56 12.79 -1.79
C GLY A 167 -6.05 12.58 -1.67
N PHE A 168 -5.60 11.33 -1.64
CA PHE A 168 -4.17 11.00 -1.71
C PHE A 168 -3.56 11.56 -2.98
N GLU A 169 -4.30 11.57 -4.09
CA GLU A 169 -3.82 12.10 -5.36
C GLU A 169 -3.63 13.61 -5.38
N ASN A 170 -4.60 14.37 -4.85
CA ASN A 170 -4.61 15.83 -4.89
C ASN A 170 -3.76 16.50 -3.80
N ASP A 171 -3.04 15.72 -2.99
CA ASP A 171 -2.16 16.24 -1.94
C ASP A 171 -1.18 17.27 -2.53
N GLU A 172 -0.98 18.39 -1.84
CA GLU A 172 -0.16 19.50 -2.35
C GLU A 172 1.29 19.07 -2.57
N GLU A 173 1.79 18.14 -1.78
CA GLU A 173 3.09 17.52 -2.02
C GLU A 173 3.13 16.85 -3.40
N ASN A 174 2.09 16.11 -3.78
CA ASN A 174 2.03 15.44 -5.07
C ASN A 174 2.01 16.45 -6.23
N ARG A 175 1.31 17.58 -6.07
CA ARG A 175 1.25 18.64 -7.08
C ARG A 175 2.56 19.41 -7.25
N ARG A 176 3.36 19.57 -6.19
CA ARG A 176 4.67 20.26 -6.28
C ARG A 176 5.66 19.54 -7.19
N TYR A 177 5.53 18.23 -7.36
CA TYR A 177 6.37 17.48 -8.29
C TYR A 177 6.09 17.78 -9.76
N SER A 178 4.93 18.39 -10.08
CA SER A 178 4.52 18.70 -11.47
C SER A 178 5.51 19.55 -12.25
N ASN A 179 6.34 20.36 -11.58
CA ASN A 179 7.33 21.21 -12.24
C ASN A 179 8.62 20.46 -12.62
N ASP A 180 8.89 19.30 -12.00
CA ASP A 180 10.10 18.49 -12.22
C ASP A 180 9.86 17.26 -13.13
N LEU A 181 8.61 17.08 -13.59
CA LEU A 181 8.17 16.03 -14.48
C LEU A 181 8.60 16.32 -15.93
N THR A 182 9.07 15.28 -16.62
CA THR A 182 9.26 15.34 -18.07
C THR A 182 7.92 15.22 -18.79
N ILE A 183 7.87 15.60 -20.08
CA ILE A 183 6.67 15.42 -20.92
C ILE A 183 6.21 13.95 -20.92
N LEU A 184 7.16 13.01 -20.96
CA LEU A 184 6.88 11.57 -20.89
C LEU A 184 6.25 11.17 -19.56
N ASP A 185 6.74 11.73 -18.43
CA ASP A 185 6.15 11.48 -17.12
C ASP A 185 4.70 12.02 -17.06
N ILE A 186 4.42 13.16 -17.69
CA ILE A 186 3.06 13.76 -17.75
C ILE A 186 2.12 12.92 -18.63
N GLU A 187 2.61 12.41 -19.76
CA GLU A 187 1.83 11.55 -20.66
C GLU A 187 1.50 10.19 -20.03
N GLU A 188 2.46 9.59 -19.31
CA GLU A 188 2.24 8.36 -18.55
C GLU A 188 1.20 8.56 -17.44
N ILE A 189 1.32 9.64 -16.66
CA ILE A 189 0.30 10.01 -15.66
C ILE A 189 -1.06 10.15 -16.34
N ALA A 190 -1.16 10.90 -17.44
CA ALA A 190 -2.42 11.12 -18.15
C ALA A 190 -3.05 9.82 -18.68
N GLN A 191 -2.24 8.82 -19.06
CA GLN A 191 -2.73 7.51 -19.46
C GLN A 191 -3.32 6.74 -18.28
N PHE A 192 -2.57 6.63 -17.17
CA PHE A 192 -3.07 5.98 -15.96
C PHE A 192 -4.33 6.69 -15.44
N GLU A 193 -4.36 8.02 -15.55
CA GLU A 193 -5.48 8.86 -15.14
C GLU A 193 -6.78 8.57 -15.89
N ARG A 194 -6.72 8.13 -17.16
CA ARG A 194 -7.90 7.77 -17.96
C ARG A 194 -8.48 6.40 -17.62
N GLU A 195 -7.68 5.51 -17.04
CA GLU A 195 -8.06 4.13 -16.71
C GLU A 195 -8.40 3.92 -15.22
N ARG A 196 -8.32 4.99 -14.40
CA ARG A 196 -8.49 5.04 -12.92
C ARG A 196 -9.79 4.49 -12.32
N ASN A 197 -10.74 3.97 -13.10
CA ASN A 197 -12.01 3.49 -12.59
C ASN A 197 -11.90 2.16 -11.83
N THR A 198 -10.73 1.53 -11.82
CA THR A 198 -10.47 0.25 -11.14
C THR A 198 -9.41 0.40 -10.05
N LEU A 199 -9.51 -0.42 -9.01
CA LEU A 199 -8.52 -0.47 -7.93
C LEU A 199 -7.11 -0.84 -8.44
N PRO A 200 -6.94 -1.83 -9.35
CA PRO A 200 -5.68 -2.05 -10.08
C PRO A 200 -5.04 -0.79 -10.66
N ALA A 201 -5.79 -0.03 -11.47
CA ALA A 201 -5.27 1.17 -12.11
C ALA A 201 -4.85 2.23 -11.07
N HIS A 202 -5.62 2.36 -9.98
CA HIS A 202 -5.27 3.29 -8.90
C HIS A 202 -4.00 2.86 -8.13
N LEU A 203 -3.80 1.56 -7.90
CA LEU A 203 -2.57 1.07 -7.26
C LEU A 203 -1.34 1.27 -8.15
N ILE A 204 -1.47 1.00 -9.45
CA ILE A 204 -0.40 1.27 -10.43
C ILE A 204 -0.07 2.77 -10.43
N TRP A 205 -1.08 3.64 -10.41
CA TRP A 205 -0.89 5.08 -10.30
C TRP A 205 -0.14 5.47 -9.02
N ILE A 206 -0.48 4.91 -7.85
CA ILE A 206 0.24 5.16 -6.58
C ILE A 206 1.72 4.75 -6.70
N ILE A 207 2.00 3.58 -7.29
CA ILE A 207 3.38 3.10 -7.50
C ILE A 207 4.13 4.05 -8.43
N HIS A 208 3.50 4.47 -9.53
CA HIS A 208 4.11 5.40 -10.48
C HIS A 208 4.44 6.76 -9.83
N ILE A 209 3.53 7.32 -9.04
CA ILE A 209 3.78 8.55 -8.28
C ILE A 209 4.93 8.37 -7.29
N LEU A 210 5.01 7.23 -6.60
CA LEU A 210 6.14 6.92 -5.74
C LEU A 210 7.46 6.90 -6.53
N GLN A 211 7.50 6.28 -7.71
CA GLN A 211 8.68 6.28 -8.57
C GLN A 211 9.10 7.70 -8.98
N LEU A 212 8.14 8.57 -9.32
CA LEU A 212 8.42 9.97 -9.66
C LEU A 212 9.00 10.73 -8.46
N LYS A 213 8.44 10.55 -7.27
CA LYS A 213 8.99 11.14 -6.03
C LYS A 213 10.43 10.68 -5.78
N LEU A 214 10.70 9.39 -5.98
CA LEU A 214 12.03 8.83 -5.84
C LEU A 214 13.00 9.40 -6.89
N LYS A 215 12.57 9.52 -8.15
CA LYS A 215 13.35 10.12 -9.25
C LYS A 215 13.69 11.58 -8.99
N ILE A 216 12.77 12.34 -8.41
CA ILE A 216 13.03 13.74 -8.04
C ILE A 216 14.02 13.80 -6.88
N LYS A 217 13.82 12.96 -5.86
CA LYS A 217 14.75 12.85 -4.73
C LYS A 217 16.15 12.41 -5.19
N SER A 218 16.26 11.54 -6.20
CA SER A 218 17.55 11.07 -6.69
C SER A 218 18.39 12.20 -7.32
N LYS A 219 17.75 13.26 -7.84
CA LYS A 219 18.44 14.46 -8.35
C LYS A 219 19.18 15.26 -7.26
N SER A 220 18.89 15.00 -5.97
CA SER A 220 19.61 15.64 -4.86
C SER A 220 21.01 15.06 -4.60
N TYR A 221 21.34 13.90 -5.18
CA TYR A 221 22.66 13.32 -5.07
C TYR A 221 23.61 13.97 -6.10
N ASN A 222 24.78 14.37 -5.64
CA ASN A 222 25.82 14.94 -6.50
C ASN A 222 26.45 13.90 -7.44
N ASP A 223 26.45 12.63 -7.02
CA ASP A 223 27.02 11.51 -7.77
C ASP A 223 25.92 10.77 -8.53
N THR A 224 26.05 10.72 -9.86
CA THR A 224 25.10 10.05 -10.76
C THR A 224 24.97 8.56 -10.45
N SER A 225 26.07 7.88 -10.14
CA SER A 225 26.07 6.45 -9.83
C SER A 225 25.37 6.18 -8.50
N LEU A 226 25.52 7.07 -7.50
CA LEU A 226 24.75 6.99 -6.26
C LEU A 226 23.25 7.23 -6.49
N ALA A 227 22.88 8.18 -7.37
CA ALA A 227 21.49 8.42 -7.74
C ALA A 227 20.86 7.19 -8.41
N LEU A 228 21.59 6.52 -9.31
CA LEU A 228 21.18 5.28 -9.94
C LEU A 228 21.02 4.15 -8.92
N LEU A 229 21.97 4.00 -7.99
CA LEU A 229 21.90 3.01 -6.92
C LEU A 229 20.68 3.22 -6.02
N PHE A 230 20.40 4.47 -5.66
CA PHE A 230 19.21 4.84 -4.90
C PHE A 230 17.93 4.43 -5.64
N MET A 231 17.81 4.74 -6.93
CA MET A 231 16.64 4.37 -7.72
C MET A 231 16.48 2.85 -7.83
N MET A 232 17.54 2.11 -8.13
CA MET A 232 17.51 0.65 -8.20
C MET A 232 17.07 0.03 -6.87
N ASN A 233 17.67 0.45 -5.75
CA ASN A 233 17.33 -0.08 -4.42
C ASN A 233 15.84 0.08 -4.11
N ASN A 234 15.28 1.27 -4.38
CA ASN A 234 13.88 1.55 -4.07
C ASN A 234 12.91 0.86 -5.03
N VAL A 235 13.20 0.83 -6.34
CA VAL A 235 12.32 0.14 -7.30
C VAL A 235 12.39 -1.37 -7.13
N HIS A 236 13.57 -1.92 -6.86
CA HIS A 236 13.72 -3.34 -6.52
C HIS A 236 12.94 -3.71 -5.26
N TYR A 237 12.95 -2.84 -4.24
CA TYR A 237 12.13 -3.04 -3.05
C TYR A 237 10.63 -3.04 -3.37
N ILE A 238 10.15 -2.16 -4.26
CA ILE A 238 8.75 -2.16 -4.73
C ILE A 238 8.42 -3.51 -5.41
N VAL A 239 9.28 -3.97 -6.32
CA VAL A 239 9.13 -5.29 -6.99
C VAL A 239 9.04 -6.42 -5.96
N GLN A 240 9.93 -6.44 -4.96
CA GLN A 240 9.89 -7.45 -3.89
C GLN A 240 8.61 -7.39 -3.06
N LYS A 241 8.06 -6.19 -2.80
CA LYS A 241 6.79 -6.05 -2.07
C LYS A 241 5.58 -6.52 -2.87
N ILE A 242 5.59 -6.31 -4.19
CA ILE A 242 4.54 -6.84 -5.08
C ILE A 242 4.64 -8.36 -5.13
N GLN A 243 5.84 -8.91 -5.36
CA GLN A 243 6.08 -10.37 -5.41
C GLN A 243 5.80 -11.08 -4.08
N GLY A 244 5.96 -10.38 -2.96
CA GLY A 244 5.66 -10.94 -1.63
C GLY A 244 4.17 -11.07 -1.30
N SER A 245 3.28 -10.48 -2.11
CA SER A 245 1.83 -10.50 -1.90
C SER A 245 1.11 -10.99 -3.15
N PRO A 246 0.56 -12.22 -3.17
CA PRO A 246 -0.12 -12.78 -4.34
C PRO A 246 -1.26 -11.90 -4.85
N ASP A 247 -2.09 -11.39 -3.94
CA ASP A 247 -3.22 -10.51 -4.28
C ASP A 247 -2.74 -9.22 -4.95
N LEU A 248 -1.63 -8.66 -4.48
CA LEU A 248 -1.05 -7.44 -5.08
C LEU A 248 -0.44 -7.75 -6.44
N GLY A 249 0.22 -8.90 -6.60
CA GLY A 249 0.74 -9.36 -7.89
C GLY A 249 -0.36 -9.50 -8.94
N GLU A 250 -1.46 -10.17 -8.60
CA GLU A 250 -2.62 -10.34 -9.48
C GLU A 250 -3.25 -9.00 -9.87
N MET A 251 -3.38 -8.07 -8.92
CA MET A 251 -3.96 -6.76 -9.17
C MET A 251 -3.09 -5.86 -10.04
N ILE A 252 -1.77 -5.91 -9.87
CA ILE A 252 -0.84 -5.08 -10.65
C ILE A 252 -0.63 -5.66 -12.07
N GLY A 253 -0.61 -6.98 -12.18
CA GLY A 253 -0.40 -7.71 -13.42
C GLY A 253 1.09 -7.86 -13.80
N ASP A 254 1.39 -8.97 -14.47
CA ASP A 254 2.75 -9.35 -14.86
C ASP A 254 3.39 -8.33 -15.79
N ASP A 255 2.61 -7.72 -16.70
CA ASP A 255 3.12 -6.72 -17.66
C ASP A 255 3.74 -5.50 -16.97
N TYR A 256 3.10 -4.98 -15.92
CA TYR A 256 3.64 -3.82 -15.19
C TYR A 256 4.78 -4.24 -14.25
N LEU A 257 4.67 -5.42 -13.64
CA LEU A 257 5.75 -5.96 -12.81
C LEU A 257 7.03 -6.17 -13.63
N GLU A 258 6.93 -6.66 -14.86
CA GLU A 258 8.06 -6.82 -15.77
C GLU A 258 8.66 -5.48 -16.16
N LYS A 259 7.83 -4.44 -16.39
CA LYS A 259 8.34 -3.06 -16.60
C LYS A 259 9.17 -2.54 -15.42
N LEU A 260 8.73 -2.81 -14.19
CA LEU A 260 9.49 -2.43 -12.99
C LEU A 260 10.79 -3.23 -12.87
N ALA A 261 10.76 -4.53 -13.17
CA ALA A 261 11.96 -5.37 -13.19
C ALA A 261 12.94 -4.91 -14.28
N ASP A 262 12.46 -4.57 -15.47
CA ASP A 262 13.22 -3.97 -16.57
C ASP A 262 13.91 -2.67 -16.17
N PHE A 263 13.20 -1.81 -15.45
CA PHE A 263 13.78 -0.59 -14.93
C PHE A 263 14.99 -0.87 -14.02
N VAL A 264 14.89 -1.88 -13.13
CA VAL A 264 16.00 -2.30 -12.27
C VAL A 264 17.17 -2.85 -13.09
N ARG A 265 16.89 -3.72 -14.08
CA ARG A 265 17.91 -4.28 -14.98
C ARG A 265 18.64 -3.19 -15.77
N GLN A 266 17.91 -2.23 -16.34
CA GLN A 266 18.49 -1.08 -17.04
C GLN A 266 19.30 -0.20 -16.09
N GLY A 267 18.84 -0.02 -14.85
CA GLY A 267 19.59 0.67 -13.81
C GLY A 267 20.94 0.04 -13.51
N VAL A 268 21.02 -1.31 -13.49
CA VAL A 268 22.28 -2.05 -13.27
C VAL A 268 23.27 -1.71 -14.38
N THR A 269 22.85 -1.81 -15.64
CA THR A 269 23.69 -1.46 -16.79
C THR A 269 24.12 -0.01 -16.76
N ALA A 270 23.19 0.93 -16.49
CA ALA A 270 23.49 2.36 -16.43
C ALA A 270 24.49 2.70 -15.30
N TYR A 271 24.35 2.07 -14.14
CA TYR A 271 25.29 2.21 -13.02
C TYR A 271 26.69 1.73 -13.40
N GLN A 272 26.76 0.60 -14.11
CA GLN A 272 28.01 0.05 -14.59
C GLN A 272 28.68 0.98 -15.59
N THR A 273 27.97 1.45 -16.62
CA THR A 273 28.53 2.38 -17.60
C THR A 273 28.97 3.69 -16.93
N SER A 274 28.13 4.28 -16.08
CA SER A 274 28.44 5.56 -15.39
C SER A 274 29.68 5.48 -14.50
N THR A 275 29.92 4.35 -13.84
CA THR A 275 31.05 4.21 -12.90
C THR A 275 32.29 3.61 -13.55
N TRP A 276 32.11 2.54 -14.31
CA TRP A 276 33.20 1.63 -14.69
C TRP A 276 33.68 1.85 -16.12
N GLU A 277 32.97 2.59 -16.97
CA GLU A 277 33.39 2.82 -18.36
C GLU A 277 34.76 3.50 -18.46
N ALA A 278 35.04 4.50 -17.62
CA ALA A 278 36.35 5.14 -17.57
C ALA A 278 37.47 4.18 -17.13
N ILE A 279 37.17 3.27 -16.18
CA ILE A 279 38.08 2.22 -15.72
C ILE A 279 38.35 1.22 -16.84
N PHE A 280 37.31 0.79 -17.56
CA PHE A 280 37.44 -0.12 -18.70
C PHE A 280 38.17 0.52 -19.88
N HIS A 281 38.00 1.82 -20.11
CA HIS A 281 38.76 2.55 -21.12
C HIS A 281 40.28 2.50 -20.85
N CYS A 282 40.71 2.57 -19.59
CA CYS A 282 42.13 2.42 -19.26
C CYS A 282 42.69 1.03 -19.61
N LEU A 283 41.85 0.00 -19.62
CA LEU A 283 42.21 -1.38 -19.93
C LEU A 283 42.14 -1.73 -21.43
N ARG A 284 41.41 -0.96 -22.25
CA ARG A 284 41.30 -1.18 -23.71
C ARG A 284 42.53 -0.69 -24.49
N ASP A 285 42.93 -1.41 -25.53
CA ASP A 285 44.10 -1.06 -26.36
C ASP A 285 43.69 -0.12 -27.50
N GLU A 286 43.94 1.19 -27.37
CA GLU A 286 43.90 2.07 -28.55
C GLU A 286 45.22 1.90 -29.32
N GLY A 287 45.11 1.39 -30.55
CA GLY A 287 46.22 0.95 -31.39
C GLY A 287 47.27 2.03 -31.66
N ALA A 288 48.32 2.08 -30.84
CA ALA A 288 49.49 2.91 -31.07
C ALA A 288 50.80 2.11 -30.95
N ASN A 289 51.72 2.38 -31.89
CA ASN A 289 52.99 1.70 -32.19
C ASN A 289 53.82 1.20 -30.98
N GLN A 290 54.39 0.00 -31.14
CA GLN A 290 55.09 -0.83 -30.14
C GLN A 290 56.19 -0.15 -29.29
N SER A 291 56.87 0.89 -29.78
CA SER A 291 57.93 1.58 -29.02
C SER A 291 57.40 2.60 -27.99
N ARG A 292 56.19 3.14 -28.20
CA ARG A 292 55.51 4.03 -27.22
C ARG A 292 54.68 3.26 -26.19
N LYS A 293 54.55 1.93 -26.32
CA LYS A 293 53.71 1.07 -25.47
C LYS A 293 54.22 0.92 -24.02
N ASN A 294 55.53 0.91 -23.78
CA ASN A 294 56.05 0.64 -22.42
C ASN A 294 55.83 1.82 -21.45
N CYS A 295 56.07 3.05 -21.89
CA CYS A 295 55.84 4.25 -21.06
C CYS A 295 54.33 4.53 -20.90
N SER A 296 53.52 4.20 -21.92
CA SER A 296 52.06 4.36 -21.85
C SER A 296 51.38 3.31 -20.97
N LEU A 297 51.83 2.05 -20.97
CA LEU A 297 51.23 0.99 -20.15
C LEU A 297 51.47 1.20 -18.65
N GLY A 298 52.68 1.59 -18.25
CA GLY A 298 52.97 1.90 -16.85
C GLY A 298 52.14 3.09 -16.34
N GLN A 299 51.96 4.13 -17.17
CA GLN A 299 51.12 5.28 -16.83
C GLN A 299 49.63 4.88 -16.78
N ARG A 300 49.16 4.06 -17.73
CA ARG A 300 47.79 3.52 -17.74
C ARG A 300 47.48 2.66 -16.52
N LEU A 301 48.43 1.84 -16.06
CA LEU A 301 48.27 1.05 -14.83
C LEU A 301 48.16 1.95 -13.60
N LYS A 302 48.95 3.03 -13.53
CA LYS A 302 48.83 4.02 -12.45
C LYS A 302 47.46 4.71 -12.46
N THR A 303 47.00 5.16 -13.63
CA THR A 303 45.68 5.77 -13.78
C THR A 303 44.56 4.81 -13.42
N PHE A 304 44.63 3.55 -13.86
CA PHE A 304 43.69 2.49 -13.48
C PHE A 304 43.64 2.31 -11.96
N ASN A 305 44.79 2.13 -11.30
CA ASN A 305 44.83 1.91 -9.85
C ASN A 305 44.25 3.11 -9.08
N ALA A 306 44.57 4.33 -9.50
CA ALA A 306 44.04 5.55 -8.87
C ALA A 306 42.51 5.64 -8.99
N MET A 307 41.97 5.45 -10.21
CA MET A 307 40.51 5.48 -10.43
C MET A 307 39.79 4.33 -9.71
N PHE A 308 40.40 3.14 -9.71
CA PHE A 308 39.85 1.98 -9.00
C PHE A 308 39.81 2.21 -7.49
N GLU A 309 40.89 2.73 -6.89
CA GLU A 309 40.94 3.05 -5.46
C GLU A 309 39.93 4.14 -5.09
N GLU A 310 39.75 5.15 -5.94
CA GLU A 310 38.76 6.20 -5.74
C GLU A 310 37.33 5.65 -5.78
N VAL A 311 36.99 4.84 -6.80
CA VAL A 311 35.68 4.18 -6.90
C VAL A 311 35.46 3.27 -5.70
N HIS A 312 36.42 2.42 -5.34
CA HIS A 312 36.31 1.54 -4.19
C HIS A 312 36.09 2.33 -2.88
N ARG A 313 36.87 3.40 -2.65
CA ARG A 313 36.74 4.25 -1.45
C ARG A 313 35.36 4.88 -1.35
N THR A 314 34.84 5.39 -2.46
CA THR A 314 33.53 6.04 -2.49
C THR A 314 32.41 5.01 -2.33
N GLN A 315 32.44 3.93 -3.11
CA GLN A 315 31.39 2.90 -3.11
C GLN A 315 31.37 2.03 -1.84
N ALA A 316 32.48 1.92 -1.12
CA ALA A 316 32.49 1.25 0.19
C ALA A 316 31.58 1.92 1.23
N THR A 317 31.17 3.18 1.00
CA THR A 317 30.22 3.90 1.85
C THR A 317 28.75 3.71 1.43
N TRP A 318 28.49 3.00 0.33
CA TRP A 318 27.16 2.87 -0.27
C TRP A 318 26.51 1.52 0.03
N SER A 319 25.27 1.57 0.50
CA SER A 319 24.52 0.37 0.88
C SER A 319 23.54 -0.10 -0.18
N VAL A 320 23.55 -1.42 -0.44
CA VAL A 320 22.54 -2.13 -1.24
C VAL A 320 21.91 -3.17 -0.32
N PRO A 321 20.75 -2.90 0.32
CA PRO A 321 20.22 -3.77 1.36
C PRO A 321 19.85 -5.18 0.87
N ASP A 322 19.34 -5.28 -0.36
CA ASP A 322 18.93 -6.55 -0.93
C ASP A 322 20.13 -7.39 -1.39
N LEU A 323 20.18 -8.64 -0.91
CA LEU A 323 21.31 -9.54 -1.16
C LEU A 323 21.37 -10.02 -2.62
N ARG A 324 20.21 -10.18 -3.28
CA ARG A 324 20.16 -10.67 -4.67
C ARG A 324 20.63 -9.58 -5.62
N LEU A 325 20.09 -8.36 -5.49
CA LEU A 325 20.52 -7.20 -6.26
C LEU A 325 22.01 -6.91 -6.04
N ARG A 326 22.48 -6.98 -4.80
CA ARG A 326 23.91 -6.81 -4.48
C ARG A 326 24.78 -7.85 -5.17
N LYS A 327 24.34 -9.12 -5.19
CA LYS A 327 25.06 -10.19 -5.88
C LYS A 327 25.09 -9.95 -7.39
N GLU A 328 23.94 -9.63 -7.98
CA GLU A 328 23.82 -9.35 -9.42
C GLU A 328 24.73 -8.20 -9.88
N LEU A 329 24.76 -7.09 -9.13
CA LEU A 329 25.68 -5.98 -9.38
C LEU A 329 27.15 -6.42 -9.34
N ARG A 330 27.53 -7.23 -8.34
CA ARG A 330 28.89 -7.75 -8.22
C ARG A 330 29.25 -8.67 -9.38
N ASP A 331 28.40 -9.64 -9.66
CA ASP A 331 28.62 -10.63 -10.73
C ASP A 331 28.75 -9.92 -12.08
N SER A 332 27.91 -8.91 -12.34
CA SER A 332 27.97 -8.12 -13.58
C SER A 332 29.28 -7.31 -13.70
N ILE A 333 29.74 -6.64 -12.63
CA ILE A 333 31.00 -5.90 -12.65
C ILE A 333 32.20 -6.84 -12.85
N LEU A 334 32.21 -7.98 -12.16
CA LEU A 334 33.31 -8.95 -12.22
C LEU A 334 33.40 -9.63 -13.58
N ALA A 335 32.27 -9.92 -14.21
CA ALA A 335 32.20 -10.50 -15.54
C ALA A 335 32.90 -9.63 -16.61
N GLU A 336 32.88 -8.30 -16.47
CA GLU A 336 33.59 -7.39 -17.39
C GLU A 336 35.03 -7.07 -16.94
N LEU A 337 35.24 -6.86 -15.63
CA LEU A 337 36.53 -6.43 -15.09
C LEU A 337 37.60 -7.53 -15.18
N ILE A 338 37.24 -8.78 -14.85
CA ILE A 338 38.21 -9.88 -14.79
C ILE A 338 38.82 -10.16 -16.19
N PRO A 339 38.04 -10.32 -17.27
CA PRO A 339 38.62 -10.54 -18.60
C PRO A 339 39.46 -9.36 -19.08
N ALA A 340 38.98 -8.13 -18.92
CA ALA A 340 39.69 -6.92 -19.34
C ALA A 340 41.05 -6.78 -18.62
N TYR A 341 41.07 -7.04 -17.32
CA TYR A 341 42.30 -6.97 -16.53
C TYR A 341 43.26 -8.12 -16.84
N ARG A 342 42.78 -9.35 -17.03
CA ARG A 342 43.62 -10.49 -17.44
C ARG A 342 44.32 -10.22 -18.76
N TYR A 343 43.58 -9.71 -19.75
CA TYR A 343 44.17 -9.30 -21.02
C TYR A 343 45.25 -8.21 -20.84
N PHE A 344 44.98 -7.22 -19.99
CA PHE A 344 45.92 -6.14 -19.69
C PHE A 344 47.20 -6.66 -19.01
N LEU A 345 47.07 -7.63 -18.08
CA LEU A 345 48.21 -8.29 -17.44
C LEU A 345 49.05 -9.09 -18.43
N GLU A 346 48.44 -9.86 -19.33
CA GLU A 346 49.18 -10.59 -20.37
C GLU A 346 49.99 -9.63 -21.26
N CYS A 347 49.46 -8.44 -21.54
CA CYS A 347 50.19 -7.41 -22.27
C CYS A 347 51.39 -6.87 -21.47
N ILE A 348 51.24 -6.71 -20.15
CA ILE A 348 52.29 -6.24 -19.24
C ILE A 348 53.41 -7.29 -19.06
N GLU A 349 53.05 -8.57 -18.88
CA GLU A 349 54.00 -9.67 -18.70
C GLU A 349 54.85 -9.89 -19.95
N LYS A 350 54.25 -9.79 -21.15
CA LYS A 350 54.99 -9.78 -22.42
C LYS A 350 55.99 -8.63 -22.54
N LEU A 351 55.86 -7.59 -21.72
CA LEU A 351 56.67 -6.36 -21.75
C LEU A 351 57.57 -6.17 -20.52
N SER A 352 57.67 -7.17 -19.62
CA SER A 352 58.56 -7.17 -18.44
C SER A 352 58.38 -5.98 -17.46
N ILE A 353 57.14 -5.50 -17.25
CA ILE A 353 56.82 -4.50 -16.23
C ILE A 353 56.24 -5.23 -14.99
N PRO A 354 56.76 -5.04 -13.76
CA PRO A 354 56.26 -5.76 -12.59
C PRO A 354 54.84 -5.28 -12.20
N PRO A 355 53.87 -6.18 -11.96
CA PRO A 355 52.52 -5.80 -11.56
C PRO A 355 52.49 -5.27 -10.11
N SER A 356 51.56 -4.34 -9.83
CA SER A 356 51.34 -3.79 -8.48
C SER A 356 50.92 -4.89 -7.49
N ARG A 357 51.57 -4.93 -6.31
CA ARG A 357 51.28 -5.88 -5.22
C ARG A 357 49.94 -5.62 -4.51
N SER A 358 49.37 -4.40 -4.58
CA SER A 358 48.12 -4.08 -3.87
C SER A 358 46.90 -4.78 -4.48
N PHE A 359 46.82 -4.84 -5.81
CA PHE A 359 45.64 -5.36 -6.51
C PHE A 359 45.66 -6.88 -6.73
N THR A 360 46.84 -7.49 -6.89
CA THR A 360 46.97 -8.97 -6.88
C THR A 360 46.56 -9.55 -5.52
N GLY A 361 46.80 -8.82 -4.42
CA GLY A 361 46.24 -9.12 -3.11
C GLY A 361 44.73 -8.93 -3.04
N TRP A 362 44.18 -7.88 -3.66
CA TRP A 362 42.73 -7.62 -3.72
C TRP A 362 41.98 -8.68 -4.53
N ILE A 363 42.41 -9.03 -5.75
CA ILE A 363 41.80 -10.12 -6.55
C ILE A 363 41.94 -11.47 -5.84
N ARG A 364 43.11 -11.78 -5.26
CA ARG A 364 43.29 -13.04 -4.52
C ARG A 364 42.36 -13.09 -3.32
N ASN A 365 42.18 -11.98 -2.59
CA ASN A 365 41.21 -11.87 -1.51
C ASN A 365 39.76 -11.91 -2.00
N LEU A 366 39.43 -11.33 -3.16
CA LEU A 366 38.08 -11.37 -3.70
C LEU A 366 37.68 -12.78 -4.15
N VAL A 367 38.57 -13.48 -4.87
CA VAL A 367 38.38 -14.86 -5.33
C VAL A 367 38.41 -15.86 -4.16
N THR A 368 39.15 -15.58 -3.08
CA THR A 368 39.09 -16.42 -1.86
C THR A 368 37.88 -16.11 -0.97
N ARG A 369 37.41 -14.86 -0.95
CA ARG A 369 36.17 -14.45 -0.27
C ARG A 369 34.90 -14.71 -1.09
N GLU A 370 34.99 -15.12 -2.36
CA GLU A 370 33.87 -15.78 -3.06
C GLU A 370 33.56 -17.16 -2.43
N ASN A 371 34.54 -17.81 -1.81
CA ASN A 371 34.35 -19.10 -1.11
C ASN A 371 33.93 -18.95 0.37
N GLN A 372 33.95 -17.73 0.92
CA GLN A 372 33.52 -17.42 2.28
C GLN A 372 32.70 -16.14 2.23
N GLN A 373 31.39 -16.22 2.43
CA GLN A 373 30.35 -15.17 2.32
C GLN A 373 30.58 -13.82 3.07
N GLU A 374 31.81 -13.42 3.38
CA GLU A 374 32.19 -12.22 4.10
C GLU A 374 33.02 -11.29 3.20
N ILE A 375 32.33 -10.52 2.35
CA ILE A 375 32.80 -9.20 1.96
C ILE A 375 31.68 -8.20 2.19
N HIS A 376 31.86 -7.39 3.22
CA HIS A 376 31.07 -6.19 3.47
C HIS A 376 31.22 -5.23 2.28
N LEU A 377 30.17 -5.19 1.46
CA LEU A 377 29.63 -3.89 1.04
C LEU A 377 28.61 -3.59 2.11
N THR A 378 28.96 -2.69 3.03
CA THR A 378 28.00 -2.12 3.98
C THR A 378 26.97 -1.29 3.23
#